data_AF-A0A7C8UTB5-F1
#
_entry.id   AF-A0A7C8UTB5-F1
#
_cell.length_a   1.000
_cell.length_b   1.000
_cell.length_c   1.000
_cell.angle_alpha   90.00
_cell.angle_beta   90.00
_cell.angle_gamma   90.00
#
_symmetry.space_group_name_H-M   'P 1'
#
loop_
_entity.id
_entity.type
_entity.pdbx_description
1 polymer ?
#
loop_
_entity_poly.entity_id
_entity_poly.type
_entity_poly.pdbx_seq_one_letter_code
_entity_poly.pdbx_strand_id
1 'polypeptide(L)'
;MMSSHMTVDEVPVVAEGHEPGSRWIMTDSERDSVAKILDLDEVDAAKMTSHNMTRERMTCTSCGKRSGVDDLVHSAHAIGIHSKEFMVDVLFNGPHGQNPAHAFDCSKCGTTFEGVAAWRAWPPWPN
;
A
#
# COMPACT_ATOMS: atom_id res chain seq x y z
N MET A 1 -6.87 35.20 -44.53
CA MET A 1 -6.62 33.81 -44.97
C MET A 1 -5.09 33.67 -44.99
N MET A 2 -4.42 32.79 -44.27
CA MET A 2 -4.80 31.49 -43.72
C MET A 2 -4.29 31.36 -42.27
N SER A 3 -5.12 30.76 -41.44
CA SER A 3 -4.82 30.33 -40.08
C SER A 3 -3.84 29.16 -40.14
N SER A 4 -2.75 29.22 -39.37
CA SER A 4 -1.90 28.07 -39.12
C SER A 4 -2.17 27.59 -37.70
N HIS A 5 -3.24 26.80 -37.56
CA HIS A 5 -3.43 25.95 -36.38
C HIS A 5 -2.34 24.88 -36.42
N MET A 6 -1.29 25.04 -35.60
CA MET A 6 -0.52 23.90 -35.13
C MET A 6 -1.25 23.42 -33.88
N THR A 7 -2.03 22.35 -34.03
CA THR A 7 -2.56 21.60 -32.90
C THR A 7 -1.35 21.07 -32.13
N VAL A 8 -1.18 21.55 -30.90
CA VAL A 8 -0.29 20.90 -29.95
C VAL A 8 -0.79 19.47 -29.80
N ASP A 9 -0.01 18.51 -30.30
CA ASP A 9 -0.19 17.11 -29.96
C ASP A 9 -0.27 17.03 -28.44
N GLU A 10 -1.36 16.44 -27.93
CA GLU A 10 -1.49 16.09 -26.53
C GLU A 10 -0.42 15.03 -26.23
N VAL A 11 0.78 15.49 -25.89
CA VAL A 11 1.80 14.65 -25.27
C VAL A 11 1.17 14.18 -23.96
N PRO A 12 0.99 12.87 -23.74
CA PRO A 12 0.53 12.40 -22.45
C PRO A 12 1.59 12.82 -21.46
N VAL A 13 1.22 13.69 -20.52
CA VAL A 13 2.05 14.00 -19.36
C VAL A 13 2.07 12.73 -18.50
N VAL A 14 2.87 11.74 -18.89
CA VAL A 14 3.33 10.73 -17.96
C VAL A 14 4.21 11.48 -16.98
N ALA A 15 3.65 11.77 -15.81
CA ALA A 15 4.40 12.33 -14.70
C ALA A 15 5.64 11.45 -14.47
N GLU A 16 6.82 11.99 -14.78
CA GLU A 16 8.06 11.29 -14.58
C GLU A 16 8.20 10.92 -13.10
N GLY A 17 8.40 9.62 -12.83
CA GLY A 17 8.75 9.11 -11.50
C GLY A 17 7.67 8.31 -10.75
N HIS A 18 6.49 8.06 -11.31
CA HIS A 18 5.55 7.09 -10.72
C HIS A 18 5.76 5.71 -11.35
N GLU A 19 6.45 4.82 -10.62
CA GLU A 19 6.37 3.39 -10.89
C GLU A 19 4.88 2.99 -11.03
N PRO A 20 4.51 2.15 -12.01
CA PRO A 20 3.13 1.69 -12.12
C PRO A 20 2.78 0.98 -10.81
N GLY A 21 1.85 1.56 -10.05
CA GLY A 21 1.38 0.98 -8.80
C GLY A 21 0.89 -0.46 -9.00
N SER A 22 1.01 -1.30 -7.96
CA SER A 22 0.70 -2.72 -8.01
C SER A 22 -0.43 -3.08 -7.05
N ARG A 23 -1.24 -4.08 -7.40
CA ARG A 23 -2.28 -4.61 -6.52
C ARG A 23 -1.71 -5.73 -5.66
N TRP A 24 -1.60 -5.50 -4.35
CA TRP A 24 -1.12 -6.49 -3.39
C TRP A 24 -2.30 -7.33 -2.91
N ILE A 25 -2.45 -8.53 -3.46
CA ILE A 25 -3.44 -9.51 -3.00
C ILE A 25 -2.93 -10.14 -1.71
N MET A 26 -3.71 -10.08 -0.63
CA MET A 26 -3.36 -10.69 0.64
C MET A 26 -3.43 -12.22 0.54
N THR A 27 -2.36 -12.87 0.96
CA THR A 27 -2.26 -14.30 1.18
C THR A 27 -2.93 -14.69 2.49
N ASP A 28 -3.22 -15.99 2.67
CA ASP A 28 -3.76 -16.50 3.94
C ASP A 28 -2.82 -16.19 5.11
N SER A 29 -1.50 -16.36 4.91
CA SER A 29 -0.51 -16.04 5.94
C SER A 29 -0.47 -14.56 6.31
N GLU A 30 -0.74 -13.66 5.36
CA GLU A 30 -0.84 -12.22 5.65
C GLU A 30 -2.11 -11.91 6.45
N ARG A 31 -3.24 -12.51 6.08
CA ARG A 31 -4.50 -12.37 6.82
C ARG A 31 -4.36 -12.85 8.25
N ASP A 32 -3.76 -14.03 8.46
CA ASP A 32 -3.54 -14.60 9.79
C ASP A 32 -2.63 -13.72 10.66
N SER A 33 -1.59 -13.16 10.05
CA SER A 33 -0.65 -12.25 10.73
C SER A 33 -1.37 -10.98 11.17
N VAL A 34 -2.10 -10.34 10.26
CA VAL A 34 -2.88 -9.13 10.54
C VAL A 34 -3.96 -9.39 11.59
N ALA A 35 -4.68 -10.51 11.50
CA ALA A 35 -5.71 -10.87 12.47
C ALA A 35 -5.16 -10.98 13.90
N LYS A 36 -3.97 -11.59 14.06
CA LYS A 36 -3.28 -11.68 15.35
C LYS A 36 -2.83 -10.31 15.88
N ILE A 37 -2.35 -9.43 15.01
CA ILE A 37 -1.89 -8.09 15.41
C ILE A 37 -3.08 -7.21 15.83
N LEU A 38 -4.18 -7.29 15.09
CA LEU A 38 -5.34 -6.41 15.24
C LEU A 38 -6.48 -7.01 16.09
N ASP A 39 -6.27 -8.20 16.67
CA ASP A 39 -7.27 -8.94 17.46
C ASP A 39 -8.60 -9.20 16.69
N LEU A 40 -8.49 -9.53 15.40
CA LEU A 40 -9.65 -9.86 14.56
C LEU A 40 -9.96 -11.35 14.61
N ASP A 41 -11.24 -11.70 14.49
CA ASP A 41 -11.64 -13.09 14.27
C ASP A 41 -11.38 -13.55 12.82
N GLU A 42 -11.45 -14.86 12.60
CA GLU A 42 -11.19 -15.47 11.29
C GLU A 42 -12.20 -15.01 10.21
N VAL A 43 -13.44 -14.71 10.60
CA VAL A 43 -14.51 -14.31 9.68
C VAL A 43 -14.25 -12.91 9.14
N ASP A 44 -13.84 -11.98 10.00
CA ASP A 44 -13.44 -10.64 9.59
C ASP A 44 -12.13 -10.67 8.83
N ALA A 45 -11.14 -11.46 9.28
CA ALA A 45 -9.88 -11.59 8.57
C ALA A 45 -10.05 -12.11 7.13
N ALA A 46 -10.97 -13.06 6.91
CA ALA A 46 -11.27 -13.61 5.59
C ALA A 46 -11.83 -12.58 4.59
N LYS A 47 -12.40 -11.47 5.08
CA LYS A 47 -12.91 -10.37 4.22
C LYS A 47 -11.79 -9.47 3.70
N MET A 48 -10.57 -9.55 4.25
CA MET A 48 -9.43 -8.77 3.76
C MET A 48 -8.92 -9.33 2.42
N THR A 49 -8.99 -8.51 1.37
CA THR A 49 -8.73 -8.96 -0.01
C THR A 49 -7.39 -8.47 -0.54
N SER A 50 -7.32 -7.23 -1.00
CA SER A 50 -6.18 -6.70 -1.72
C SER A 50 -6.16 -5.19 -1.66
N HIS A 51 -4.96 -4.62 -1.76
CA HIS A 51 -4.80 -3.17 -1.71
C HIS A 51 -3.95 -2.67 -2.87
N ASN A 52 -4.33 -1.54 -3.43
CA ASN A 52 -3.56 -0.90 -4.48
C ASN A 52 -2.43 -0.10 -3.83
N MET A 53 -1.20 -0.36 -4.23
CA MET A 53 0.01 0.24 -3.69
C MET A 53 0.73 1.03 -4.78
N THR A 54 1.57 1.97 -4.40
CA THR A 54 2.38 2.77 -5.35
C THR A 54 3.52 2.00 -6.00
N ARG A 55 3.75 0.74 -5.60
CA ARG A 55 4.83 -0.09 -6.15
C ARG A 55 4.54 -1.59 -6.01
N GLU A 56 5.34 -2.41 -6.68
CA GLU A 56 5.37 -3.86 -6.49
C GLU A 56 5.88 -4.27 -5.09
N ARG A 57 5.56 -5.51 -4.70
CA ARG A 57 6.07 -6.11 -3.46
C ARG A 57 7.59 -6.26 -3.54
N MET A 58 8.26 -5.83 -2.48
CA MET A 58 9.70 -5.92 -2.31
C MET A 58 10.10 -7.30 -1.81
N THR A 59 11.39 -7.63 -1.87
CA THR A 59 11.95 -8.85 -1.25
C THR A 59 12.86 -8.43 -0.11
N CYS A 60 12.65 -8.99 1.07
CA CYS A 60 13.49 -8.73 2.23
C CYS A 60 14.91 -9.27 1.96
N THR A 61 15.91 -8.39 2.07
CA THR A 61 17.31 -8.71 1.79
C THR A 61 17.93 -9.67 2.81
N SER A 62 17.33 -9.79 4.01
CA SER A 62 17.80 -10.71 5.05
C SER A 62 17.19 -12.11 4.94
N CYS A 63 15.85 -12.22 4.86
CA CYS A 63 15.16 -13.51 4.98
C CYS A 63 14.41 -13.96 3.72
N GLY A 64 14.42 -13.17 2.64
CA GLY A 64 13.76 -13.50 1.38
C GLY A 64 12.23 -13.41 1.38
N LYS A 65 11.58 -13.05 2.50
CA LYS A 65 10.12 -12.80 2.53
C LYS A 65 9.76 -11.69 1.53
N ARG A 66 8.71 -11.90 0.75
CA ARG A 66 8.12 -10.81 -0.04
C ARG A 66 7.29 -9.90 0.84
N SER A 67 7.43 -8.59 0.66
CA SER A 67 6.69 -7.59 1.43
C SER A 67 5.20 -7.75 1.26
N GLY A 68 4.46 -7.43 2.30
CA GLY A 68 3.01 -7.58 2.36
C GLY A 68 2.32 -6.53 3.18
N VAL A 69 0.98 -6.61 3.19
CA VAL A 69 0.15 -5.72 4.00
C VAL A 69 0.38 -5.99 5.49
N ASP A 70 0.70 -7.23 5.85
CA ASP A 70 1.08 -7.62 7.21
C ASP A 70 2.32 -6.89 7.73
N ASP A 71 3.30 -6.59 6.86
CA ASP A 71 4.52 -5.88 7.23
C ASP A 71 4.24 -4.39 7.55
N LEU A 72 3.30 -3.77 6.81
CA LEU A 72 2.83 -2.41 7.08
C LEU A 72 2.12 -2.33 8.44
N VAL A 73 1.20 -3.27 8.69
CA VAL A 73 0.46 -3.37 9.96
C VAL A 73 1.41 -3.67 11.11
N HIS A 74 2.33 -4.62 10.95
CA HIS A 74 3.37 -4.95 11.93
C HIS A 74 4.17 -3.71 12.31
N SER A 75 4.66 -2.96 11.32
CA SER A 75 5.51 -1.79 11.56
C SER A 75 4.73 -0.68 12.27
N ALA A 76 3.53 -0.35 11.79
CA ALA A 76 2.68 0.67 12.40
C ALA A 76 2.29 0.32 13.85
N HIS A 77 1.99 -0.95 14.11
CA HIS A 77 1.68 -1.44 15.44
C HIS A 77 2.90 -1.41 16.37
N ALA A 78 4.05 -1.90 15.90
CA ALA A 78 5.29 -1.98 16.69
C ALA A 78 5.78 -0.60 17.14
N ILE A 79 5.65 0.44 16.31
CA ILE A 79 6.02 1.81 16.66
C ILE A 79 4.91 2.59 17.38
N GLY A 80 3.68 2.04 17.44
CA GLY A 80 2.55 2.65 18.13
C GLY A 80 2.01 3.94 17.50
N ILE A 81 2.28 4.20 16.21
CA ILE A 81 1.85 5.45 15.54
C ILE A 81 0.35 5.46 15.18
N HIS A 82 -0.27 4.28 15.10
CA HIS A 82 -1.68 4.10 14.77
C HIS A 82 -2.37 3.18 15.80
N SER A 83 -3.62 3.47 16.12
CA SER A 83 -4.45 2.56 16.91
C SER A 83 -4.86 1.34 16.07
N LYS A 84 -5.24 0.24 16.74
CA LYS A 84 -5.72 -0.96 16.04
C LYS A 84 -6.98 -0.66 15.23
N GLU A 85 -7.89 0.13 15.81
CA GLU A 85 -9.15 0.54 15.18
C GLU A 85 -8.89 1.31 13.88
N PHE A 86 -7.92 2.24 13.89
CA PHE A 86 -7.53 2.97 12.68
C PHE A 86 -6.94 2.04 11.61
N MET A 87 -6.08 1.09 12.01
CA MET A 87 -5.52 0.12 11.06
C MET A 87 -6.60 -0.77 10.45
N VAL A 88 -7.55 -1.24 11.24
CA VAL A 88 -8.72 -2.00 10.75
C VAL A 88 -9.53 -1.17 9.75
N ASP A 89 -9.84 0.09 10.09
CA ASP A 89 -10.58 1.00 9.22
C ASP A 89 -9.89 1.17 7.86
N VAL A 90 -8.57 1.41 7.86
CA VAL A 90 -7.78 1.53 6.62
C VAL A 90 -7.79 0.24 5.79
N LEU A 91 -7.75 -0.93 6.44
CA LEU A 91 -7.72 -2.21 5.72
C LEU A 91 -9.04 -2.52 5.03
N PHE A 92 -10.19 -2.11 5.61
CA PHE A 92 -11.51 -2.39 5.06
C PHE A 92 -12.08 -1.26 4.20
N ASN A 93 -11.75 -0.01 4.54
CA ASN A 93 -12.33 1.19 3.93
C ASN A 93 -11.32 2.01 3.12
N GLY A 94 -10.05 1.63 3.14
CA GLY A 94 -8.97 2.27 2.39
C GLY A 94 -8.30 3.42 3.16
N PRO A 95 -7.22 4.01 2.60
CA PRO A 95 -6.47 5.08 3.25
C PRO A 95 -7.32 6.35 3.43
N HIS A 96 -7.13 7.04 4.55
CA HIS A 96 -7.76 8.33 4.85
C HIS A 96 -6.77 9.49 4.71
N GLY A 97 -7.27 10.66 4.30
CA GLY A 97 -6.52 11.92 4.34
C GLY A 97 -5.19 11.91 3.59
N GLN A 98 -4.18 12.56 4.17
CA GLN A 98 -2.81 12.51 3.66
C GLN A 98 -2.21 11.15 3.99
N ASN A 99 -1.90 10.37 2.96
CA ASN A 99 -1.28 9.06 3.07
C ASN A 99 0.14 9.10 2.50
N PRO A 100 1.14 9.53 3.28
CA PRO A 100 2.52 9.58 2.83
C PRO A 100 3.08 8.16 2.63
N ALA A 101 4.15 8.05 1.84
CA ALA A 101 4.86 6.78 1.70
C ALA A 101 5.66 6.45 2.96
N HIS A 102 5.65 5.18 3.34
CA HIS A 102 6.31 4.67 4.55
C HIS A 102 7.40 3.66 4.21
N ALA A 103 8.53 3.78 4.90
CA ALA A 103 9.43 2.65 5.09
C ALA A 103 8.83 1.73 6.15
N PHE A 104 9.05 0.42 6.03
CA PHE A 104 8.48 -0.55 6.95
C PHE A 104 9.36 -1.80 7.03
N ASP A 105 9.20 -2.54 8.12
CA ASP A 105 10.03 -3.67 8.49
C ASP A 105 9.37 -5.00 8.16
N CYS A 106 10.20 -5.98 7.82
CA CYS A 106 9.77 -7.34 7.59
C CYS A 106 9.27 -7.99 8.90
N SER A 107 7.99 -8.34 8.93
CA SER A 107 7.31 -8.99 10.06
C SER A 107 7.94 -10.31 10.52
N LYS A 108 8.76 -10.94 9.64
CA LYS A 108 9.45 -12.19 9.95
C LYS A 108 10.81 -12.01 10.64
N CYS A 109 11.55 -10.94 10.34
CA CYS A 109 12.95 -10.81 10.77
C CYS A 109 13.37 -9.41 11.23
N GLY A 110 12.48 -8.42 11.14
CA GLY A 110 12.73 -7.04 11.56
C GLY A 110 13.62 -6.22 10.63
N THR A 111 14.11 -6.77 9.51
CA THR A 111 14.89 -5.99 8.53
C THR A 111 13.97 -5.06 7.73
N THR A 112 14.31 -3.77 7.66
CA THR A 112 13.61 -2.78 6.83
C THR A 112 13.73 -3.11 5.35
N PHE A 113 12.61 -3.04 4.62
CA PHE A 113 12.63 -3.22 3.17
C PHE A 113 13.28 -2.01 2.47
N GLU A 114 13.86 -2.24 1.29
CA GLU A 114 14.49 -1.16 0.51
C GLU A 114 13.46 -0.24 -0.16
N GLY A 115 13.41 1.00 0.33
CA GLY A 115 12.53 2.06 -0.15
C GLY A 115 11.23 2.16 0.64
N VAL A 116 10.24 2.81 0.04
CA VAL A 116 8.96 3.13 0.71
C VAL A 116 7.78 2.65 -0.12
N ALA A 117 6.61 2.46 0.50
CA ALA A 117 5.34 2.23 -0.20
C ALA A 117 4.24 3.13 0.37
N ALA A 118 3.28 3.52 -0.45
CA ALA A 118 2.05 4.15 -0.03
C ALA A 118 0.86 3.39 -0.60
N TRP A 119 -0.28 3.44 0.09
CA TRP A 119 -1.56 3.11 -0.54
C TRP A 119 -1.81 4.04 -1.74
N ARG A 120 -2.12 3.47 -2.89
CA ARG A 120 -2.65 4.24 -4.02
C ARG A 120 -4.12 4.48 -3.70
N ALA A 121 -4.46 5.70 -3.28
CA ALA A 121 -5.83 6.09 -3.02
C ALA A 121 -6.70 5.69 -4.22
N TRP A 122 -7.77 4.93 -3.95
CA TRP A 122 -8.76 4.64 -4.97
C TRP A 122 -9.45 5.96 -5.33
N PRO A 123 -9.55 6.31 -6.62
CA PRO A 123 -10.14 7.59 -7.02
C PRO A 123 -11.69 7.44 -6.97
N PRO A 124 -12.48 8.50 -7.21
CA PRO A 124 -12.22 9.42 -8.29
C PRO A 124 -11.61 10.68 -7.71
N TRP A 125 -10.41 11.08 -8.14
CA TRP A 125 -10.24 12.53 -8.26
C TRP A 125 -11.21 12.93 -9.39
N PRO A 126 -12.10 13.91 -9.16
CA PRO A 126 -11.66 15.29 -9.06
C PRO A 126 -12.22 16.06 -7.85
N ASN A 127 -11.56 17.19 -7.57
CA ASN A 127 -12.11 18.32 -6.83
C ASN A 127 -13.34 18.90 -7.54
#